data_AF-A0A954UUE7-F1
#
_entry.id   AF-A0A954UUE7-F1
#
_cell.length_a   1.000
_cell.length_b   1.000
_cell.length_c   1.000
_cell.angle_alpha   90.00
_cell.angle_beta   90.00
_cell.angle_gamma   90.00
#
_symmetry.space_group_name_H-M   'P 1'
#
loop_
_entity.id
_entity.type
_entity.pdbx_description
1 polymer ?
#
loop_
_entity_poly.entity_id
_entity_poly.type
_entity_poly.pdbx_seq_one_letter_code
_entity_poly.pdbx_strand_id
1 'polypeptide(L)'
;MSDRPHPRPPIDYLNNPPNLGRPEEFTHEGYADYGGSAPRASMYFVVVDGNIELARFAAFGCGHLIACCSAATMLCQGRTIEQCREIQPAHVEFLVGGLPPGRKYCAEIAAAAVGNAFRTDGPSGSSDA
;
A
#
# COMPACT_ATOMS: atom_id res chain seq x y z
N MET A 1 0.98 -25.89 0.26
CA MET A 1 -0.37 -25.36 0.57
C MET A 1 -0.43 -23.93 0.05
N SER A 2 -1.52 -23.52 -0.62
CA SER A 2 -1.59 -22.24 -1.34
C SER A 2 -1.80 -21.09 -0.36
N ASP A 3 -0.71 -20.47 0.11
CA ASP A 3 -0.73 -19.32 1.02
C ASP A 3 -1.02 -18.00 0.27
N ARG A 4 -1.95 -18.07 -0.69
CA ARG A 4 -2.39 -16.88 -1.43
C ARG A 4 -3.49 -16.20 -0.60
N PRO A 5 -3.36 -14.90 -0.28
CA PRO A 5 -4.34 -14.22 0.54
C PRO A 5 -5.70 -14.25 -0.18
N HIS A 6 -6.73 -14.73 0.52
CA HIS A 6 -8.08 -14.81 0.00
C HIS A 6 -8.76 -13.43 0.00
N PRO A 7 -9.63 -13.14 -0.98
CA PRO A 7 -10.42 -11.92 -0.98
C PRO A 7 -11.26 -11.78 0.28
N ARG A 8 -11.29 -10.58 0.86
CA ARG A 8 -12.13 -10.24 2.00
C ARG A 8 -12.81 -8.90 1.76
N PRO A 9 -14.05 -8.71 2.23
CA PRO A 9 -14.75 -7.43 2.04
C PRO A 9 -14.00 -6.28 2.72
N PRO A 10 -14.19 -5.02 2.27
CA PRO A 10 -13.45 -3.87 2.79
C PRO A 10 -13.63 -3.65 4.30
N ILE A 11 -14.78 -4.05 4.87
CA ILE A 11 -15.08 -3.92 6.29
C ILE A 11 -14.12 -4.74 7.18
N ASP A 12 -13.63 -5.88 6.69
CA ASP A 12 -12.70 -6.73 7.45
C ASP A 12 -11.35 -6.04 7.65
N TYR A 13 -10.92 -5.28 6.64
CA TYR A 13 -9.73 -4.45 6.73
C TYR A 13 -9.95 -3.21 7.62
N LEU A 14 -11.18 -2.72 7.77
CA LEU A 14 -11.44 -1.56 8.61
C LEU A 14 -11.44 -1.89 10.10
N ASN A 15 -11.97 -3.05 10.48
CA ASN A 15 -12.07 -3.45 11.88
C ASN A 15 -10.71 -3.79 12.49
N ASN A 16 -9.77 -4.31 11.69
CA ASN A 16 -8.41 -4.58 12.11
C ASN A 16 -7.48 -4.54 10.87
N PRO A 17 -7.08 -3.36 10.39
CA PRO A 17 -6.26 -3.23 9.18
C PRO A 17 -4.88 -3.83 9.40
N PRO A 18 -4.53 -4.97 8.76
CA PRO A 18 -3.14 -5.42 8.79
C PRO A 18 -2.20 -4.32 8.34
N ASN A 19 -1.05 -4.23 9.02
CA ASN A 19 0.06 -3.37 8.62
C ASN A 19 -0.21 -1.85 8.75
N LEU A 20 -1.25 -1.43 9.48
CA LEU A 20 -1.47 -0.01 9.79
C LEU A 20 -0.35 0.53 10.70
N GLY A 21 0.09 1.76 10.41
CA GLY A 21 1.05 2.52 11.20
C GLY A 21 2.27 2.97 10.40
N ARG A 22 3.04 3.91 10.95
CA ARG A 22 4.36 4.28 10.45
C ARG A 22 5.41 3.58 11.33
N PRO A 23 6.33 2.79 10.76
CA PRO A 23 7.45 2.22 11.52
C PRO A 23 8.46 3.32 11.87
N GLU A 24 9.25 3.11 12.92
CA GLU A 24 10.33 4.03 13.30
C GLU A 24 11.42 4.08 12.23
N GLU A 25 11.75 2.91 11.67
CA GLU A 25 12.74 2.76 10.61
C GLU A 25 12.12 2.10 9.37
N PHE A 26 12.48 2.61 8.20
CA PHE A 26 12.12 2.05 6.89
C PHE A 26 13.22 2.38 5.89
N THR A 27 13.40 1.53 4.88
CA THR A 27 14.38 1.76 3.81
C THR A 27 13.77 2.44 2.59
N HIS A 28 12.45 2.30 2.41
CA HIS A 28 11.72 2.89 1.29
C HIS A 28 10.40 3.49 1.77
N GLU A 29 10.03 4.63 1.19
CA GLU A 29 8.73 5.26 1.37
C GLU A 29 8.13 5.64 0.02
N GLY A 30 6.84 5.41 -0.13
CA GLY A 30 6.08 5.86 -1.28
C GLY A 30 4.84 6.61 -0.84
N TYR A 31 4.58 7.73 -1.50
CA TYR A 31 3.42 8.58 -1.27
C TYR A 31 2.58 8.68 -2.53
N ALA A 32 1.26 8.69 -2.37
CA ALA A 32 0.33 9.04 -3.43
C ALA A 32 -0.89 9.76 -2.86
N ASP A 33 -1.44 10.68 -3.66
CA ASP A 33 -2.71 11.34 -3.41
C ASP A 33 -3.54 11.45 -4.68
N TYR A 34 -4.74 12.00 -4.53
CA TYR A 34 -5.62 12.31 -5.65
C TYR A 34 -5.64 13.82 -5.90
N GLY A 35 -4.72 14.32 -6.73
CA GLY A 35 -4.70 15.70 -7.20
C GLY A 35 -4.54 16.74 -6.08
N GLY A 36 -3.74 16.43 -5.05
CA GLY A 36 -3.52 17.32 -3.90
C GLY A 36 -4.72 17.45 -2.94
N SER A 37 -5.73 16.59 -3.08
CA SER A 37 -6.91 16.55 -2.21
C SER A 37 -6.76 15.59 -1.02
N ALA A 38 -7.76 15.54 -0.14
CA ALA A 38 -7.72 14.86 1.14
C ALA A 38 -7.36 13.34 1.14
N PRO A 39 -7.74 12.49 0.16
CA PRO A 39 -7.32 11.09 0.19
C PRO A 39 -5.84 10.97 -0.19
N ARG A 40 -5.02 10.60 0.79
CA ARG A 40 -3.57 10.41 0.65
C ARG A 40 -3.11 9.15 1.39
N ALA A 41 -2.09 8.49 0.85
CA ALA A 41 -1.50 7.29 1.41
C ALA A 41 0.02 7.36 1.39
N SER A 42 0.64 7.03 2.52
CA SER A 42 2.06 6.75 2.66
C SER A 42 2.25 5.25 2.93
N MET A 43 3.19 4.65 2.21
CA MET A 43 3.59 3.25 2.34
C MET A 43 5.05 3.19 2.75
N TYR A 44 5.36 2.38 3.75
CA TYR A 44 6.70 2.23 4.31
C TYR A 44 7.14 0.79 4.15
N PHE A 45 8.38 0.60 3.69
CA PHE A 45 8.94 -0.73 3.51
C PHE A 45 10.33 -0.85 4.12
N VAL A 46 10.61 -2.01 4.73
CA VAL A 46 11.97 -2.45 5.05
C VAL A 46 12.32 -3.54 4.05
N VAL A 47 13.37 -3.28 3.27
CA VAL A 47 13.93 -4.20 2.28
C VAL A 47 15.26 -4.74 2.81
N VAL A 48 15.40 -6.07 2.82
CA VAL A 48 16.66 -6.77 3.12
C VAL A 48 16.93 -7.75 1.99
N ASP A 49 18.13 -7.70 1.41
CA ASP A 49 18.56 -8.57 0.29
C ASP A 49 17.56 -8.63 -0.88
N GLY A 50 16.88 -7.51 -1.16
CA GLY A 50 15.89 -7.38 -2.23
C GLY A 50 14.48 -7.87 -1.88
N ASN A 51 14.26 -8.38 -0.66
CA ASN A 51 12.96 -8.87 -0.16
C ASN A 51 12.33 -7.88 0.83
N ILE A 52 10.99 -7.80 0.82
CA ILE A 52 10.21 -6.98 1.73
C ILE A 52 10.00 -7.70 3.06
N GLU A 53 10.82 -7.35 4.05
CA GLU A 53 10.72 -7.86 5.43
C GLU A 53 9.63 -7.16 6.24
N LEU A 54 9.31 -5.91 5.89
CA LEU A 54 8.23 -5.16 6.53
C LEU A 54 7.53 -4.29 5.49
N ALA A 55 6.21 -4.32 5.49
CA ALA A 55 5.33 -3.38 4.81
C ALA A 55 4.41 -2.75 5.85
N ARG A 56 4.28 -1.43 5.84
CA ARG A 56 3.41 -0.66 6.73
C ARG A 56 2.79 0.49 5.96
N PHE A 57 1.66 1.02 6.44
CA PHE A 57 1.02 2.16 5.78
C PHE A 57 0.40 3.14 6.77
N ALA A 58 0.35 4.39 6.36
CA ALA A 58 -0.48 5.42 6.95
C ALA A 58 -1.35 6.03 5.86
N ALA A 59 -2.66 6.06 6.07
CA ALA A 59 -3.59 6.65 5.09
C ALA A 59 -4.51 7.64 5.80
N PHE A 60 -4.80 8.74 5.11
CA PHE A 60 -5.81 9.70 5.50
C PHE A 60 -6.84 9.77 4.38
N GLY A 61 -8.10 9.47 4.67
CA GLY A 61 -9.15 9.41 3.67
C GLY A 61 -10.30 8.50 4.07
N CYS A 62 -11.08 8.06 3.09
CA CYS A 62 -12.23 7.20 3.32
C CYS A 62 -11.81 5.77 3.69
N GLY A 63 -12.71 5.01 4.34
CA GLY A 63 -12.41 3.64 4.75
C GLY A 63 -12.02 2.68 3.61
N HIS A 64 -12.49 2.93 2.38
CA HIS A 64 -12.05 2.16 1.22
C HIS A 64 -10.57 2.35 0.93
N LEU A 65 -10.01 3.54 1.17
CA LEU A 65 -8.58 3.79 1.02
C LEU A 65 -7.77 3.02 2.05
N ILE A 66 -8.21 3.01 3.31
CA ILE A 66 -7.56 2.23 4.39
C ILE A 66 -7.56 0.73 4.03
N ALA A 67 -8.69 0.21 3.56
CA ALA A 67 -8.81 -1.18 3.14
C ALA A 67 -7.87 -1.50 1.95
N CYS A 68 -7.84 -0.63 0.94
CA CYS A 68 -6.95 -0.80 -0.22
C CYS A 68 -5.48 -0.73 0.18
N CYS A 69 -5.11 0.18 1.08
CA CYS A 69 -3.71 0.31 1.51
C CYS A 69 -3.24 -0.90 2.32
N SER A 70 -4.11 -1.40 3.19
CA SER A 70 -3.86 -2.61 3.94
C SER A 70 -3.74 -3.83 3.02
N ALA A 71 -4.63 -3.97 2.02
CA ALA A 71 -4.52 -4.99 1.00
C ALA A 71 -3.21 -4.89 0.19
N ALA A 72 -2.82 -3.68 -0.22
CA ALA A 72 -1.59 -3.45 -0.98
C ALA A 72 -0.33 -3.83 -0.17
N THR A 73 -0.24 -3.46 1.10
CA THR A 73 0.89 -3.86 1.97
C THR A 73 0.97 -5.36 2.18
N MET A 74 -0.18 -6.05 2.32
CA MET A 74 -0.21 -7.52 2.36
C MET A 74 0.28 -8.17 1.07
N LEU A 75 0.02 -7.55 -0.09
CA LEU A 75 0.55 -8.05 -1.36
C LEU A 75 2.07 -7.90 -1.46
N CYS A 76 2.66 -6.89 -0.82
CA CYS A 76 4.10 -6.65 -0.84
C CYS A 76 4.89 -7.49 0.19
N GLN A 77 4.32 -7.73 1.37
CA GLN A 77 5.00 -8.41 2.47
C GLN A 77 5.55 -9.78 2.04
N GLY A 78 6.86 -10.00 2.23
CA GLY A 78 7.54 -11.25 1.87
C GLY A 78 7.80 -11.45 0.37
N ARG A 79 7.59 -10.41 -0.47
CA ARG A 79 7.87 -10.44 -1.91
C ARG A 79 9.13 -9.66 -2.26
N THR A 80 9.62 -9.82 -3.48
CA THR A 80 10.73 -8.98 -3.99
C THR A 80 10.22 -7.60 -4.42
N ILE A 81 11.14 -6.64 -4.54
CA ILE A 81 10.81 -5.30 -5.07
C ILE A 81 10.15 -5.41 -6.46
N GLU A 82 10.66 -6.26 -7.34
CA GLU A 82 10.15 -6.44 -8.70
C GLU A 82 8.71 -6.93 -8.68
N GLN A 83 8.39 -7.89 -7.81
CA GLN A 83 7.03 -8.38 -7.65
C GLN A 83 6.08 -7.31 -7.10
N CYS A 84 6.57 -6.43 -6.23
CA CYS A 84 5.79 -5.31 -5.71
C CYS A 84 5.51 -4.24 -6.77
N ARG A 85 6.45 -4.00 -7.68
CA ARG A 85 6.29 -3.05 -8.81
C ARG A 85 5.19 -3.49 -9.79
N GLU A 86 4.93 -4.79 -9.90
CA GLU A 86 3.87 -5.34 -10.74
C GLU A 86 2.47 -5.28 -10.09
N ILE A 87 2.33 -4.71 -8.88
CA ILE A 87 1.03 -4.57 -8.23
C ILE A 87 0.20 -3.51 -8.96
N GLN A 88 -0.88 -3.96 -9.60
CA GLN A 88 -1.86 -3.11 -10.26
C GLN A 88 -3.07 -2.84 -9.36
N PRO A 89 -3.83 -1.75 -9.61
CA PRO A 89 -5.07 -1.46 -8.88
C PRO A 89 -6.07 -2.63 -8.89
N ALA A 90 -6.12 -3.39 -9.99
CA ALA A 90 -6.99 -4.56 -10.11
C ALA A 90 -6.66 -5.67 -9.10
N HIS A 91 -5.37 -5.87 -8.75
CA HIS A 91 -4.97 -6.84 -7.73
C HIS A 91 -5.48 -6.43 -6.34
N VAL A 92 -5.40 -5.13 -6.04
CA VAL A 92 -5.88 -4.56 -4.78
C VAL A 92 -7.40 -4.63 -4.71
N GLU A 93 -8.10 -4.24 -5.78
CA GLU A 93 -9.57 -4.33 -5.88
C GLU A 93 -10.05 -5.77 -5.70
N PHE A 94 -9.38 -6.73 -6.33
CA PHE A 94 -9.70 -8.15 -6.16
C PHE A 94 -9.56 -8.59 -4.71
N LEU A 95 -8.49 -8.17 -4.02
CA LEU A 95 -8.23 -8.62 -2.65
C LEU A 95 -9.23 -8.04 -1.63
N VAL A 96 -9.72 -6.82 -1.86
CA VAL A 96 -10.79 -6.22 -1.03
C VAL A 96 -12.20 -6.69 -1.42
N GLY A 97 -12.34 -7.67 -2.32
CA GLY A 97 -13.64 -8.22 -2.72
C GLY A 97 -14.44 -7.32 -3.67
N GLY A 98 -13.77 -6.39 -4.35
CA GLY A 98 -14.37 -5.42 -5.26
C GLY A 98 -14.61 -4.05 -4.63
N LEU A 99 -14.75 -3.03 -5.48
CA LEU A 99 -15.02 -1.65 -5.07
C LEU A 99 -16.19 -1.07 -5.87
N PRO A 100 -17.03 -0.22 -5.26
CA PRO A 100 -18.00 0.57 -6.01
C PRO A 100 -17.31 1.43 -7.09
N PRO A 101 -17.95 1.69 -8.25
CA PRO A 101 -17.33 2.43 -9.36
C PRO A 101 -16.72 3.78 -8.94
N GLY A 102 -17.41 4.54 -8.09
CA GLY A 102 -16.94 5.83 -7.57
C GLY A 102 -15.84 5.75 -6.50
N ARG A 103 -15.32 4.56 -6.17
CA ARG A 103 -14.27 4.33 -5.16
C ARG A 103 -13.03 3.63 -5.73
N LYS A 104 -13.02 3.28 -7.02
CA LYS A 104 -11.87 2.60 -7.68
C LYS A 104 -10.56 3.38 -7.56
N TYR A 105 -10.63 4.71 -7.53
CA TYR A 105 -9.48 5.58 -7.27
C TYR A 105 -8.74 5.25 -5.97
N CYS A 106 -9.39 4.63 -4.97
CA CYS A 106 -8.72 4.21 -3.73
C CYS A 106 -7.69 3.10 -3.97
N ALA A 107 -7.97 2.17 -4.89
CA ALA A 107 -7.03 1.13 -5.30
C ALA A 107 -5.89 1.73 -6.16
N GLU A 108 -6.20 2.74 -6.97
CA GLU A 108 -5.20 3.48 -7.75
C GLU A 108 -4.20 4.19 -6.86
N ILE A 109 -4.66 4.93 -5.83
CA ILE A 109 -3.77 5.58 -4.85
C ILE A 109 -2.91 4.54 -4.14
N ALA A 110 -3.49 3.43 -3.68
CA ALA A 110 -2.74 2.40 -2.96
C ALA A 110 -1.64 1.77 -3.84
N ALA A 111 -1.96 1.40 -5.09
CA ALA A 111 -0.98 0.85 -6.02
C ALA A 111 0.08 1.89 -6.44
N ALA A 112 -0.31 3.15 -6.64
CA ALA A 112 0.61 4.23 -6.95
C ALA A 112 1.60 4.49 -5.80
N ALA A 113 1.13 4.45 -4.54
CA ALA A 113 2.01 4.61 -3.38
C ALA A 113 3.05 3.47 -3.30
N VAL A 114 2.65 2.22 -3.57
CA VAL A 114 3.60 1.10 -3.68
C VAL A 114 4.59 1.33 -4.82
N GLY A 115 4.13 1.69 -6.01
CA GLY A 115 4.99 1.95 -7.15
C GLY A 115 6.01 3.04 -6.86
N ASN A 116 5.55 4.17 -6.30
CA ASN A 116 6.40 5.30 -5.94
C ASN A 116 7.46 4.95 -4.89
N ALA A 117 7.20 4.00 -3.99
CA ALA A 117 8.19 3.55 -3.01
C ALA A 117 9.41 2.88 -3.64
N PHE A 118 9.26 2.29 -4.83
CA PHE A 118 10.31 1.56 -5.51
C PHE A 118 10.75 2.22 -6.82
N ARG A 119 10.39 3.49 -7.06
CA ARG A 119 10.94 4.26 -8.20
C ARG A 119 12.36 4.71 -7.88
N THR A 120 13.21 4.67 -8.89
CA THR A 120 14.64 5.03 -8.82
C THR A 120 14.88 6.52 -8.58
N ASP A 121 13.81 7.33 -8.62
CA ASP A 121 13.79 8.77 -8.47
C ASP A 121 13.00 9.08 -7.19
N GLY A 122 13.55 8.67 -6.04
CA GLY A 122 12.90 8.89 -4.75
C GLY A 122 12.87 10.38 -4.38
N PRO A 123 11.83 10.88 -3.70
CA PRO A 123 12.03 12.01 -2.82
C PRO A 123 12.98 11.54 -1.73
N SER A 124 14.19 12.10 -1.73
CA SER A 124 15.13 12.06 -0.62
C SER A 124 14.35 12.21 0.69
N GLY A 125 14.54 11.27 1.61
CA GLY A 125 14.14 11.48 2.99
C GLY A 125 14.57 12.87 3.40
N SER A 126 13.62 13.72 3.76
CA SER A 126 13.89 15.03 4.32
C SER A 126 14.45 14.82 5.73
N SER A 127 15.72 14.46 5.81
CA SER A 127 16.60 14.88 6.88
C SER A 127 17.03 16.31 6.57
N ASP A 128 16.16 17.27 6.88
CA ASP A 128 16.50 18.70 7.00
C ASP A 128 15.33 19.41 7.71
N ALA A 129 15.30 19.32 9.05
CA ALA A 129 14.80 20.32 10.00
C ALA A 129 15.01 19.83 11.45
#